data_AF-A0A7J3LKX8-F1
#
_entry.id   AF-A0A7J3LKX8-F1
#
_cell.length_a   1.000
_cell.length_b   1.000
_cell.length_c   1.000
_cell.angle_alpha   90.00
_cell.angle_beta   90.00
_cell.angle_gamma   90.00
#
_symmetry.space_group_name_H-M   'P 1'
#
loop_
_entity.id
_entity.type
_entity.pdbx_description
1 polymer ?
#
loop_
_entity_poly.entity_id
_entity_poly.type
_entity_poly.pdbx_seq_one_letter_code
_entity_poly.pdbx_strand_id
1 'polypeptide(L)'
;MIWKSVIELENRGGRLYIGGCDTIELKEKYGTPLYVYAENRIRSNYRRLVNAYKKHYPKFKVYYAVKANNNPAIVSVLRSEGAGADASCPAEIMIARMCGIKDEDILYSGVYNTDAELKYAVENKVRLNIEDLSQLYRLEKIGVPEFISFRINPGIGKGGKEGLVFAGPDAKFGIIERDVKKAYARAKQLGVKSFGIHMMTGSNVLEIEYYKEIVAKLIDIAGPIAQELGIRFEFVDIGGSLGVPYTPEQNELDIDEVAR
;
A
#
# COMPACT_ATOMS: atom_id res chain seq x y z
N MET A 1 -5.20 -31.31 1.85
CA MET A 1 -5.31 -30.17 0.89
C MET A 1 -4.02 -29.38 1.04
N ILE A 2 -3.09 -29.50 0.09
CA ILE A 2 -1.79 -28.80 0.15
C ILE A 2 -1.93 -27.54 -0.72
N TRP A 3 -1.61 -26.39 -0.13
CA TRP A 3 -1.66 -25.08 -0.79
C TRP A 3 -0.70 -25.07 -1.98
N LYS A 4 -1.14 -24.58 -3.14
CA LYS A 4 -0.36 -24.62 -4.39
C LYS A 4 0.84 -23.65 -4.43
N SER A 5 1.01 -22.76 -3.44
CA SER A 5 2.24 -21.93 -3.35
C SER A 5 3.30 -22.68 -2.54
N VAL A 6 4.10 -23.47 -3.24
CA VAL A 6 4.95 -24.58 -2.74
C VAL A 6 6.30 -24.14 -2.14
N ILE A 7 6.53 -22.85 -1.91
CA ILE A 7 7.82 -22.39 -1.35
C ILE A 7 7.68 -22.37 0.18
N GLU A 8 8.57 -23.11 0.86
CA GLU A 8 8.71 -23.26 2.32
C GLU A 8 7.76 -24.25 3.02
N LEU A 9 6.87 -24.97 2.32
CA LEU A 9 6.04 -26.03 2.91
C LEU A 9 6.52 -27.41 2.45
N GLU A 10 6.95 -28.24 3.39
CA GLU A 10 7.47 -29.58 3.08
C GLU A 10 6.81 -30.65 3.96
N ASN A 11 6.51 -31.80 3.36
CA ASN A 11 6.12 -33.00 4.11
C ASN A 11 7.32 -33.96 4.18
N ARG A 12 7.89 -34.12 5.38
CA ARG A 12 9.00 -35.05 5.65
C ARG A 12 8.47 -36.19 6.52
N GLY A 13 8.15 -37.32 5.89
CA GLY A 13 7.68 -38.52 6.60
C GLY A 13 6.37 -38.33 7.39
N GLY A 14 5.43 -37.55 6.85
CA GLY A 14 4.15 -37.26 7.50
C GLY A 14 4.17 -36.04 8.43
N ARG A 15 5.33 -35.39 8.60
CA ARG A 15 5.49 -34.19 9.42
C ARG A 15 5.59 -32.96 8.52
N LEU A 16 4.82 -31.92 8.85
CA LEU A 16 4.84 -30.65 8.12
C LEU A 16 5.99 -29.78 8.63
N TYR A 17 6.80 -29.29 7.71
CA TYR A 17 7.86 -28.32 7.93
C TYR A 17 7.50 -26.99 7.29
N ILE A 18 7.76 -25.89 7.99
CA ILE A 18 7.59 -24.51 7.51
C ILE A 18 8.92 -23.79 7.62
N GLY A 19 9.51 -23.37 6.50
CA GLY A 19 10.80 -22.68 6.51
C GLY A 19 11.94 -23.55 7.06
N GLY A 20 11.85 -24.87 6.85
CA GLY A 20 12.80 -25.84 7.42
C GLY A 20 12.56 -26.21 8.90
N CYS A 21 11.56 -25.63 9.57
CA CYS A 21 11.22 -25.91 10.97
C CYS A 21 10.05 -26.91 11.09
N ASP A 22 10.19 -27.93 11.93
CA ASP A 22 9.14 -28.92 12.19
C ASP A 22 7.98 -28.31 12.99
N THR A 23 6.75 -28.40 12.48
CA THR A 23 5.59 -27.80 13.13
C THR A 23 5.21 -28.46 14.46
N ILE A 24 5.59 -29.72 14.69
CA ILE A 24 5.39 -30.39 15.99
C ILE A 24 6.34 -29.82 17.04
N GLU A 25 7.62 -29.61 16.68
CA GLU A 25 8.59 -28.98 17.59
C GLU A 25 8.21 -27.53 17.90
N LEU A 26 7.72 -26.78 16.90
CA LEU A 26 7.22 -25.43 17.10
C LEU A 26 6.01 -25.40 18.06
N LYS A 27 5.07 -26.34 17.90
CA LYS A 27 3.93 -26.50 18.81
C LYS A 27 4.39 -26.81 20.23
N GLU A 28 5.32 -27.75 20.41
CA GLU A 28 5.83 -28.14 21.73
C GLU A 28 6.55 -26.98 22.42
N LYS A 29 7.30 -26.19 21.65
CA LYS A 29 8.07 -25.06 22.18
C LYS A 29 7.24 -23.81 22.48
N TYR A 30 6.28 -23.46 21.62
CA TYR A 30 5.56 -22.18 21.68
C TYR A 30 4.06 -22.30 22.00
N GLY A 31 3.52 -23.52 22.04
CA GLY A 31 2.09 -23.77 22.27
C GLY A 31 1.22 -23.48 21.05
N THR A 32 -0.10 -23.52 21.24
CA THR A 32 -1.12 -23.24 20.20
C THR A 32 -2.30 -22.44 20.77
N PRO A 33 -2.96 -21.56 19.98
CA PRO A 33 -2.76 -21.31 18.55
C PRO A 33 -1.43 -20.60 18.24
N LEU A 34 -0.78 -20.96 17.13
CA LEU A 34 0.53 -20.45 16.73
C LEU A 34 0.48 -19.91 15.29
N TYR A 35 0.96 -18.68 15.11
CA TYR A 35 1.22 -18.11 13.80
C TYR A 35 2.70 -18.26 13.46
N VAL A 36 3.01 -18.91 12.33
CA VAL A 36 4.37 -19.15 11.87
C VAL A 36 4.59 -18.36 10.58
N TYR A 37 5.63 -17.52 10.58
CA TYR A 37 6.00 -16.71 9.42
C TYR A 37 7.35 -17.19 8.89
N ALA A 38 7.39 -17.56 7.61
CA ALA A 38 8.65 -17.91 6.94
C ALA A 38 9.30 -16.64 6.37
N GLU A 39 10.42 -16.21 6.97
CA GLU A 39 11.14 -15.00 6.55
C GLU A 39 11.58 -15.05 5.08
N ASN A 40 12.11 -16.19 4.63
CA ASN A 40 12.52 -16.40 3.24
C ASN A 40 11.37 -16.22 2.24
N ARG A 41 10.14 -16.61 2.62
CA ARG A 41 8.94 -16.37 1.81
C ARG A 41 8.60 -14.88 1.71
N ILE A 42 8.74 -14.12 2.80
CA ILE A 42 8.52 -12.67 2.80
C ILE A 42 9.53 -11.98 1.87
N ARG A 43 10.82 -12.31 2.02
CA ARG A 43 11.91 -11.74 1.20
C ARG A 43 11.75 -12.09 -0.27
N SER A 44 11.47 -13.35 -0.60
CA SER A 44 11.28 -13.80 -1.98
C SER A 44 10.07 -13.11 -2.65
N ASN A 45 8.95 -12.95 -1.94
CA ASN A 45 7.79 -12.23 -2.46
C ASN A 45 8.10 -10.76 -2.76
N TYR A 46 8.79 -10.08 -1.84
CA TYR A 46 9.22 -8.70 -2.06
C TYR A 46 10.14 -8.58 -3.27
N ARG A 47 11.18 -9.42 -3.36
CA ARG A 47 12.13 -9.41 -4.47
C ARG A 47 11.48 -9.73 -5.80
N ARG A 48 10.55 -10.70 -5.84
CA ARG A 48 9.78 -11.02 -7.05
C ARG A 48 9.03 -9.79 -7.57
N LEU A 49 8.33 -9.09 -6.68
CA LEU A 49 7.62 -7.86 -7.03
C LEU A 49 8.56 -6.76 -7.53
N VAL A 50 9.60 -6.44 -6.75
CA VAL A 50 10.54 -5.38 -7.10
C VAL A 50 11.29 -5.68 -8.40
N ASN A 51 11.71 -6.93 -8.61
CA ASN A 51 12.44 -7.32 -9.81
C ASN A 51 11.56 -7.25 -11.07
N ALA A 52 10.28 -7.62 -10.99
CA ALA A 52 9.35 -7.49 -12.12
C ALA A 52 9.18 -6.02 -12.52
N TYR A 53 8.85 -5.15 -11.57
CA TYR A 53 8.61 -3.73 -11.85
C TYR A 53 9.88 -2.96 -12.24
N LYS A 54 11.05 -3.25 -11.64
CA LYS A 54 12.29 -2.52 -11.95
C LYS A 54 12.83 -2.77 -13.37
N LYS A 55 12.36 -3.81 -14.07
CA LYS A 55 12.65 -4.03 -15.51
C LYS A 55 12.11 -2.88 -16.37
N HIS A 56 10.96 -2.32 -15.98
CA HIS A 56 10.24 -1.28 -16.73
C HIS A 56 10.35 0.10 -16.06
N TYR A 57 10.41 0.12 -14.72
CA TYR A 57 10.40 1.33 -13.90
C TYR A 57 11.59 1.33 -12.92
N PRO A 58 12.77 1.82 -13.31
CA PRO A 58 13.99 1.72 -12.49
C PRO A 58 13.88 2.36 -11.10
N LYS A 59 12.97 3.34 -10.94
CA LYS A 59 12.68 4.03 -9.68
C LYS A 59 11.54 3.40 -8.86
N PHE A 60 11.05 2.24 -9.26
CA PHE A 60 9.98 1.54 -8.55
C PHE A 60 10.38 1.25 -7.10
N LYS A 61 9.43 1.50 -6.19
CA LYS A 61 9.57 1.29 -4.76
C LYS A 61 8.28 0.74 -4.21
N VAL A 62 8.39 -0.18 -3.25
CA VAL A 62 7.25 -0.75 -2.55
C VAL A 62 7.11 -0.03 -1.21
N TYR A 63 5.90 0.47 -0.94
CA TYR A 63 5.49 0.91 0.38
C TYR A 63 4.65 -0.21 0.98
N TYR A 64 5.15 -0.86 2.02
CA TYR A 64 4.42 -1.96 2.65
C TYR A 64 3.25 -1.41 3.45
N ALA A 65 2.04 -1.89 3.13
CA ALA A 65 0.84 -1.59 3.90
C ALA A 65 0.94 -2.21 5.30
N VAL A 66 1.31 -1.40 6.30
CA VAL A 66 1.60 -1.88 7.68
C VAL A 66 0.37 -2.56 8.29
N LYS A 67 -0.83 -2.10 7.94
CA LYS A 67 -2.12 -2.71 8.30
C LYS A 67 -2.28 -4.19 7.92
N ALA A 68 -1.51 -4.69 6.95
CA ALA A 68 -1.55 -6.10 6.56
C ALA A 68 -0.98 -7.01 7.66
N ASN A 69 0.13 -6.58 8.28
CA ASN A 69 0.72 -7.20 9.46
C ASN A 69 1.73 -6.21 10.05
N ASN A 70 1.40 -5.67 11.22
CA ASN A 70 2.18 -4.63 11.89
C ASN A 70 3.23 -5.19 12.87
N ASN A 71 3.52 -6.49 12.81
CA ASN A 71 4.59 -7.10 13.59
C ASN A 71 5.95 -6.47 13.24
N PRO A 72 6.66 -5.84 14.20
CA PRO A 72 7.94 -5.17 13.94
C PRO A 72 9.00 -6.07 13.31
N ALA A 73 9.00 -7.39 13.59
CA ALA A 73 9.94 -8.31 12.96
C ALA A 73 9.71 -8.39 11.44
N ILE A 74 8.45 -8.44 10.99
CA ILE A 74 8.09 -8.48 9.57
C ILE A 74 8.39 -7.14 8.89
N VAL A 75 8.05 -6.03 9.56
CA VAL A 75 8.35 -4.68 9.06
C VAL A 75 9.87 -4.47 8.93
N SER A 76 10.65 -4.95 9.90
CA SER A 76 12.12 -4.89 9.85
C SER A 76 12.71 -5.72 8.70
N VAL A 77 12.19 -6.93 8.46
CA VAL A 77 12.57 -7.76 7.30
C VAL A 77 12.30 -7.00 6.00
N LEU A 78 11.10 -6.45 5.82
CA LEU A 78 10.73 -5.71 4.60
C LEU A 78 11.55 -4.43 4.44
N ARG A 79 11.81 -3.69 5.53
CA ARG A 79 12.72 -2.53 5.52
C ARG A 79 14.11 -2.94 5.06
N SER A 80 14.63 -4.08 5.50
CA SER A 80 15.96 -4.57 5.09
C SER A 80 16.04 -4.92 3.60
N GLU A 81 14.91 -5.22 2.95
CA GLU A 81 14.81 -5.40 1.50
C GLU A 81 14.59 -4.06 0.74
N GLY A 82 14.40 -2.95 1.47
CA GLY A 82 14.26 -1.60 0.91
C GLY A 82 12.83 -1.07 0.84
N ALA A 83 11.87 -1.71 1.53
CA ALA A 83 10.49 -1.23 1.58
C ALA A 83 10.36 0.09 2.35
N GLY A 84 9.49 0.98 1.86
CA GLY A 84 8.88 2.03 2.68
C GLY A 84 7.68 1.52 3.47
N ALA A 85 6.95 2.42 4.12
CA ALA A 85 5.72 2.09 4.85
C ALA A 85 4.53 2.94 4.39
N ASP A 86 3.42 2.28 4.08
CA ASP A 86 2.09 2.89 4.03
C ASP A 86 1.40 2.64 5.38
N ALA A 87 1.28 3.71 6.17
CA ALA A 87 0.69 3.71 7.50
C ALA A 87 -0.75 4.24 7.43
N SER A 88 -1.64 3.66 8.23
CA SER A 88 -3.06 4.01 8.31
C SER A 88 -3.44 4.68 9.65
N CYS A 89 -2.54 4.65 10.64
CA CYS A 89 -2.70 5.35 11.92
C CYS A 89 -1.32 5.77 12.51
N PRO A 90 -1.27 6.65 13.53
CA PRO A 90 -0.01 7.09 14.12
C PRO A 90 0.83 5.96 14.73
N ALA A 91 0.18 4.92 15.27
CA ALA A 91 0.89 3.77 15.81
C ALA A 91 1.71 3.03 14.73
N GLU A 92 1.19 2.97 13.50
CA GLU A 92 1.93 2.36 12.37
C GLU A 92 3.12 3.22 11.93
N ILE A 93 3.02 4.54 12.01
CA ILE A 93 4.16 5.47 11.81
C ILE A 93 5.24 5.20 12.86
N MET A 94 4.84 5.03 14.13
CA MET A 94 5.76 4.72 15.22
C MET A 94 6.46 3.36 15.02
N ILE A 95 5.71 2.33 14.60
CA ILE A 95 6.27 1.01 14.27
C ILE A 95 7.28 1.11 13.13
N ALA A 96 6.95 1.82 12.04
CA ALA A 96 7.84 2.02 10.90
C ALA A 96 9.15 2.71 11.32
N ARG A 97 9.06 3.78 12.11
CA ARG A 97 10.22 4.50 12.67
C ARG A 97 11.06 3.61 13.60
N MET A 98 10.41 2.84 14.48
CA MET A 98 11.08 1.89 15.38
C MET A 98 11.87 0.83 14.59
N CYS A 99 11.35 0.40 13.44
CA CYS A 99 12.04 -0.52 12.54
C CYS A 99 13.13 0.18 11.69
N GLY A 100 13.27 1.50 11.79
CA GLY A 100 14.27 2.30 11.07
C GLY A 100 13.92 2.64 9.63
N ILE A 101 12.62 2.69 9.29
CA ILE A 101 12.16 3.29 8.03
C ILE A 101 12.31 4.82 8.16
N LYS A 102 12.88 5.46 7.13
CA LYS A 102 13.09 6.92 7.10
C LYS A 102 11.76 7.66 6.91
N ASP A 103 11.65 8.87 7.46
CA ASP A 103 10.42 9.68 7.35
C ASP A 103 10.00 9.96 5.90
N GLU A 104 10.96 10.18 4.99
CA GLU A 104 10.72 10.37 3.56
C GLU A 104 10.10 9.15 2.85
N ASP A 105 10.18 7.99 3.50
CA ASP A 105 9.71 6.68 3.07
C ASP A 105 8.49 6.18 3.86
N ILE A 106 7.87 7.05 4.66
CA ILE A 106 6.60 6.78 5.35
C ILE A 106 5.51 7.65 4.72
N LEU A 107 4.49 7.00 4.17
CA LEU A 107 3.27 7.63 3.67
C LEU A 107 2.13 7.36 4.64
N TYR A 108 1.41 8.40 5.08
CA TYR A 108 0.27 8.27 5.97
C TYR A 108 -1.05 8.41 5.21
N SER A 109 -1.76 7.30 5.04
CA SER A 109 -3.02 7.15 4.28
C SER A 109 -4.21 6.88 5.21
N GLY A 110 -4.47 7.79 6.16
CA GLY A 110 -5.59 7.69 7.08
C GLY A 110 -6.89 8.28 6.51
N VAL A 111 -8.00 7.55 6.60
CA VAL A 111 -9.30 8.00 6.04
C VAL A 111 -10.03 8.99 6.94
N TYR A 112 -10.05 8.72 8.24
CA TYR A 112 -10.83 9.49 9.22
C TYR A 112 -9.93 10.15 10.26
N ASN A 113 -8.84 10.78 9.82
CA ASN A 113 -7.90 11.39 10.75
C ASN A 113 -8.58 12.46 11.60
N THR A 114 -8.37 12.38 12.91
CA THR A 114 -8.69 13.45 13.87
C THR A 114 -7.77 14.65 13.68
N ASP A 115 -8.13 15.81 14.24
CA ASP A 115 -7.28 17.01 14.14
C ASP A 115 -5.93 16.78 14.83
N ALA A 116 -5.94 16.02 15.92
CA ALA A 116 -4.74 15.62 16.63
C ALA A 116 -3.81 14.75 15.76
N GLU A 117 -4.37 13.82 14.97
CA GLU A 117 -3.59 12.98 14.06
C GLU A 117 -3.02 13.75 12.87
N LEU A 118 -3.81 14.66 12.28
CA LEU A 118 -3.31 15.55 11.21
C LEU A 118 -2.22 16.48 11.74
N LYS A 119 -2.42 17.05 12.92
CA LYS A 119 -1.43 17.90 13.60
C LYS A 119 -0.15 17.13 13.89
N TYR A 120 -0.27 15.92 14.43
CA TYR A 120 0.86 15.02 14.64
C TYR A 120 1.66 14.82 13.34
N ALA A 121 0.99 14.49 12.24
CA ALA A 121 1.66 14.26 10.97
C ALA A 121 2.39 15.49 10.44
N VAL A 122 1.77 16.68 10.52
CA VAL A 122 2.39 17.96 10.11
C VAL A 122 3.61 18.29 10.97
N GLU A 123 3.48 18.25 12.31
CA GLU A 123 4.58 18.55 13.25
C GLU A 123 5.75 17.58 13.09
N ASN A 124 5.46 16.33 12.72
CA ASN A 124 6.45 15.28 12.50
C ASN A 124 6.90 15.15 11.05
N LYS A 125 6.51 16.08 10.17
CA LYS A 125 6.88 16.12 8.74
C LYS A 125 6.61 14.81 7.99
N VAL A 126 5.53 14.10 8.37
CA VAL A 126 5.13 12.85 7.72
C VAL A 126 4.43 13.19 6.40
N ARG A 127 4.76 12.44 5.33
CA ARG A 127 4.11 12.59 4.03
C ARG A 127 2.65 12.14 4.13
N LEU A 128 1.72 12.96 3.67
CA LEU A 128 0.29 12.67 3.75
C LEU A 128 -0.25 12.17 2.40
N ASN A 129 -1.08 11.13 2.45
CA ASN A 129 -1.95 10.72 1.37
C ASN A 129 -3.39 11.03 1.77
N ILE A 130 -3.91 12.14 1.23
CA ILE A 130 -5.21 12.69 1.59
C ILE A 130 -6.31 11.85 0.95
N GLU A 131 -7.20 11.36 1.78
CA GLU A 131 -8.32 10.47 1.47
C GLU A 131 -9.62 11.25 1.27
N ASP A 132 -9.77 12.43 1.89
CA ASP A 132 -10.97 13.25 1.79
C ASP A 132 -10.66 14.76 1.79
N LEU A 133 -11.46 15.54 1.06
CA LEU A 133 -11.29 17.00 0.94
C LEU A 133 -11.38 17.72 2.30
N SER A 134 -12.17 17.22 3.24
CA SER A 134 -12.27 17.81 4.57
C SER A 134 -10.92 17.80 5.30
N GLN A 135 -10.05 16.83 5.04
CA GLN A 135 -8.71 16.79 5.61
C GLN A 135 -7.87 17.97 5.10
N LEU A 136 -7.95 18.31 3.80
CA LEU A 136 -7.26 19.47 3.24
C LEU A 136 -7.75 20.78 3.88
N TYR A 137 -9.05 20.95 4.08
CA TYR A 137 -9.62 22.14 4.74
C TYR A 137 -9.21 22.25 6.22
N ARG A 138 -9.01 21.11 6.89
CA ARG A 138 -8.54 21.08 8.28
C ARG A 138 -7.04 21.35 8.37
N LEU A 139 -6.25 20.84 7.42
CA LEU A 139 -4.82 21.15 7.29
C LEU A 139 -4.56 22.65 7.08
N GLU A 140 -5.45 23.36 6.39
CA GLU A 140 -5.35 24.83 6.27
C GLU A 140 -5.30 25.53 7.64
N LYS A 141 -5.98 24.99 8.65
CA LYS A 141 -6.01 25.54 10.02
C LYS A 141 -4.89 24.99 10.89
N ILE A 142 -4.48 23.74 10.66
CA ILE A 142 -3.51 23.01 11.48
C ILE A 142 -2.08 23.33 11.07
N GLY A 143 -1.82 23.42 9.76
CA GLY A 143 -0.51 23.61 9.18
C GLY A 143 -0.38 22.89 7.84
N VAL A 144 0.40 23.48 6.95
CA VAL A 144 0.56 23.00 5.57
C VAL A 144 1.76 22.04 5.52
N PRO A 145 1.56 20.75 5.17
CA PRO A 145 2.67 19.80 5.01
C PRO A 145 3.51 20.13 3.77
N GLU A 146 4.78 19.72 3.77
CA GLU A 146 5.65 19.93 2.60
C GLU A 146 5.25 19.05 1.41
N PHE A 147 4.73 17.85 1.69
CA PHE A 147 4.32 16.86 0.70
C PHE A 147 2.87 16.43 0.90
N ILE A 148 2.10 16.39 -0.19
CA ILE A 148 0.77 15.78 -0.25
C ILE A 148 0.63 14.88 -1.48
N SER A 149 0.09 13.69 -1.29
CA SER A 149 -0.59 12.91 -2.33
C SER A 149 -2.09 12.94 -2.07
N PHE A 150 -2.90 12.76 -3.11
CA PHE A 150 -4.34 12.55 -2.97
C PHE A 150 -4.70 11.15 -3.49
N ARG A 151 -5.47 10.40 -2.70
CA ARG A 151 -6.15 9.20 -3.19
C ARG A 151 -7.34 9.59 -4.02
N ILE A 152 -7.44 9.01 -5.21
CA ILE A 152 -8.53 9.27 -6.13
C ILE A 152 -9.56 8.14 -6.07
N ASN A 153 -10.83 8.55 -6.06
CA ASN A 153 -11.96 7.69 -6.33
C ASN A 153 -12.46 7.95 -7.75
N PRO A 154 -12.15 7.06 -8.73
CA PRO A 154 -12.59 7.22 -10.11
C PRO A 154 -14.04 6.77 -10.35
N GLY A 155 -14.79 6.43 -9.29
CA GLY A 155 -16.16 5.93 -9.39
C GLY A 155 -16.28 4.45 -9.77
N ILE A 156 -15.18 3.79 -10.10
CA ILE A 156 -15.10 2.38 -10.51
C ILE A 156 -14.13 1.60 -9.63
N GLY A 157 -14.51 0.40 -9.17
CA GLY A 157 -13.68 -0.44 -8.31
C GLY A 157 -14.07 -1.91 -8.29
N LYS A 158 -13.19 -2.76 -7.75
CA LYS A 158 -13.34 -4.23 -7.69
C LYS A 158 -12.93 -4.78 -6.32
N GLY A 159 -13.82 -5.47 -5.61
CA GLY A 159 -13.55 -6.03 -4.28
C GLY A 159 -13.89 -7.51 -4.18
N GLY A 160 -13.09 -8.28 -3.42
CA GLY A 160 -13.29 -9.72 -3.21
C GLY A 160 -14.26 -10.11 -2.09
N LYS A 161 -14.84 -9.16 -1.35
CA LYS A 161 -15.83 -9.41 -0.29
C LYS A 161 -16.99 -8.41 -0.38
N GLU A 162 -18.21 -8.90 -0.17
CA GLU A 162 -19.40 -8.06 0.03
C GLU A 162 -19.16 -7.03 1.16
N GLY A 163 -19.51 -5.77 0.91
CA GLY A 163 -19.33 -4.66 1.85
C GLY A 163 -17.98 -3.93 1.81
N LEU A 164 -16.99 -4.41 1.04
CA LEU A 164 -15.73 -3.69 0.82
C LEU A 164 -15.73 -2.97 -0.54
N VAL A 165 -16.21 -1.72 -0.54
CA VAL A 165 -16.23 -0.83 -1.71
C VAL A 165 -15.01 0.10 -1.67
N PHE A 166 -14.09 -0.08 -2.62
CA PHE A 166 -12.81 0.63 -2.66
C PHE A 166 -12.82 1.88 -3.56
N ALA A 167 -13.81 1.99 -4.44
CA ALA A 167 -14.13 3.14 -5.27
C ALA A 167 -15.59 3.03 -5.74
N GLY A 168 -16.20 4.14 -6.14
CA GLY A 168 -17.64 4.25 -6.36
C GLY A 168 -18.31 5.21 -5.39
N PRO A 169 -19.61 5.51 -5.61
CA PRO A 169 -20.36 6.48 -4.80
C PRO A 169 -20.48 6.06 -3.32
N ASP A 170 -20.50 4.76 -3.05
CA ASP A 170 -20.61 4.20 -1.69
C ASP A 170 -19.25 3.94 -1.03
N ALA A 171 -18.14 4.24 -1.72
CA ALA A 171 -16.80 4.11 -1.16
C ALA A 171 -16.48 5.29 -0.25
N LYS A 172 -16.01 4.99 0.96
CA LYS A 172 -15.48 6.00 1.90
C LYS A 172 -14.08 6.53 1.57
N PHE A 173 -13.48 6.01 0.51
CA PHE A 173 -12.06 6.21 0.20
C PHE A 173 -11.89 7.14 -0.99
N GLY A 174 -10.91 8.03 -0.88
CA GLY A 174 -10.46 8.91 -1.95
C GLY A 174 -11.42 10.05 -2.31
N ILE A 175 -10.84 11.08 -2.90
CA ILE A 175 -11.55 12.23 -3.45
C ILE A 175 -12.15 11.83 -4.80
N ILE A 176 -13.43 12.12 -4.99
CA ILE A 176 -14.11 11.91 -6.26
C ILE A 176 -13.41 12.68 -7.39
N GLU A 177 -13.20 12.00 -8.52
CA GLU A 177 -12.38 12.48 -9.65
C GLU A 177 -12.62 13.95 -10.04
N ARG A 178 -13.89 14.37 -10.12
CA ARG A 178 -14.28 15.73 -10.51
C ARG A 178 -13.71 16.84 -9.63
N ASP A 179 -13.34 16.53 -8.39
CA ASP A 179 -12.82 17.51 -7.43
C ASP A 179 -11.31 17.39 -7.19
N VAL A 180 -10.65 16.36 -7.72
CA VAL A 180 -9.21 16.11 -7.54
C VAL A 180 -8.37 17.28 -8.05
N LYS A 181 -8.66 17.81 -9.25
CA LYS A 181 -7.92 18.96 -9.79
C LYS A 181 -8.02 20.19 -8.88
N LYS A 182 -9.20 20.45 -8.31
CA LYS A 182 -9.41 21.54 -7.35
C LYS A 182 -8.62 21.32 -6.07
N ALA A 183 -8.54 20.07 -5.60
CA ALA A 183 -7.77 19.69 -4.42
C ALA A 183 -6.27 20.02 -4.60
N TYR A 184 -5.67 19.62 -5.73
CA TYR A 184 -4.28 19.96 -6.05
C TYR A 184 -4.06 21.46 -6.19
N ALA A 185 -4.95 22.16 -6.90
CA ALA A 185 -4.85 23.61 -7.06
C ALA A 185 -4.89 24.32 -5.69
N ARG A 186 -5.78 23.88 -4.80
CA ARG A 186 -5.88 24.42 -3.45
C ARG A 186 -4.64 24.11 -2.61
N ALA A 187 -4.16 22.86 -2.61
CA ALA A 187 -2.96 22.49 -1.88
C ALA A 187 -1.73 23.28 -2.34
N LYS A 188 -1.59 23.53 -3.66
CA LYS A 188 -0.54 24.39 -4.21
C LYS A 188 -0.67 25.85 -3.72
N GLN A 189 -1.88 26.40 -3.69
CA GLN A 189 -2.13 27.75 -3.15
C GLN A 189 -1.80 27.86 -1.66
N LEU A 190 -2.02 26.80 -0.89
CA LEU A 190 -1.67 26.74 0.53
C LEU A 190 -0.15 26.65 0.76
N GLY A 191 0.64 26.34 -0.26
CA GLY A 191 2.11 26.31 -0.18
C GLY A 191 2.73 24.91 -0.08
N VAL A 192 1.97 23.84 -0.39
CA VAL A 192 2.54 22.50 -0.52
C VAL A 192 3.59 22.49 -1.63
N LYS A 193 4.76 21.92 -1.36
CA LYS A 193 5.94 22.02 -2.22
C LYS A 193 6.04 20.88 -3.23
N SER A 194 5.64 19.68 -2.80
CA SER A 194 5.80 18.45 -3.56
C SER A 194 4.52 17.61 -3.55
N PHE A 195 4.30 16.89 -4.65
CA PHE A 195 3.07 16.14 -4.86
C PHE A 195 3.33 14.70 -5.31
N GLY A 196 2.50 13.79 -4.82
CA GLY A 196 2.28 12.47 -5.43
C GLY A 196 0.83 12.36 -5.87
N ILE A 197 0.46 11.25 -6.49
CA ILE A 197 -0.92 10.92 -6.84
C ILE A 197 -1.14 9.44 -6.55
N HIS A 198 -2.30 9.08 -6.02
CA HIS A 198 -2.58 7.71 -5.60
C HIS A 198 -3.96 7.24 -6.07
N MET A 199 -4.06 5.97 -6.45
CA MET A 199 -5.35 5.33 -6.69
C MET A 199 -5.30 3.87 -6.28
N MET A 200 -6.26 3.46 -5.44
CA MET A 200 -6.46 2.08 -5.04
C MET A 200 -7.95 1.78 -5.07
N THR A 201 -8.38 0.98 -6.04
CA THR A 201 -9.81 0.71 -6.28
C THR A 201 -10.18 -0.74 -6.06
N GLY A 202 -9.31 -1.53 -5.43
CA GLY A 202 -9.60 -2.93 -5.19
C GLY A 202 -8.78 -3.63 -4.14
N SER A 203 -9.09 -4.91 -3.96
CA SER A 203 -8.43 -5.78 -2.98
C SER A 203 -8.44 -7.23 -3.46
N ASN A 204 -7.28 -7.87 -3.33
CA ASN A 204 -7.03 -9.25 -3.73
C ASN A 204 -7.43 -9.56 -5.19
N VAL A 205 -7.00 -8.72 -6.12
CA VAL A 205 -7.34 -8.85 -7.53
C VAL A 205 -6.32 -9.76 -8.22
N LEU A 206 -6.81 -10.81 -8.89
CA LEU A 206 -6.00 -11.82 -9.59
C LEU A 206 -6.02 -11.64 -11.11
N GLU A 207 -6.85 -10.74 -11.63
CA GLU A 207 -6.98 -10.48 -13.07
C GLU A 207 -6.07 -9.34 -13.53
N ILE A 208 -5.24 -9.62 -14.53
CA ILE A 208 -4.24 -8.67 -15.06
C ILE A 208 -4.90 -7.46 -15.72
N GLU A 209 -6.00 -7.66 -16.46
CA GLU A 209 -6.69 -6.57 -17.18
C GLU A 209 -7.15 -5.44 -16.26
N TYR A 210 -7.52 -5.77 -15.00
CA TYR A 210 -7.88 -4.76 -14.01
C TYR A 210 -6.76 -3.74 -13.77
N TYR A 211 -5.50 -4.19 -13.69
CA TYR A 211 -4.38 -3.28 -13.45
C TYR A 211 -4.13 -2.36 -14.64
N LYS A 212 -4.29 -2.87 -15.88
CA LYS A 212 -4.17 -2.05 -17.10
C LYS A 212 -5.21 -0.93 -17.10
N GLU A 213 -6.47 -1.26 -16.81
CA GLU A 213 -7.57 -0.28 -16.75
C GLU A 213 -7.34 0.79 -15.68
N ILE A 214 -6.95 0.37 -14.46
CA ILE A 214 -6.74 1.29 -13.34
C ILE A 214 -5.50 2.18 -13.55
N VAL A 215 -4.40 1.64 -14.08
CA VAL A 215 -3.21 2.45 -14.39
C VAL A 215 -3.53 3.46 -15.50
N ALA A 216 -4.18 3.04 -16.58
CA ALA A 216 -4.59 3.94 -17.66
C ALA A 216 -5.47 5.09 -17.11
N LYS A 217 -6.48 4.75 -16.31
CA LYS A 217 -7.35 5.74 -15.66
C LYS A 217 -6.58 6.71 -14.77
N LEU A 218 -5.60 6.24 -14.01
CA LEU A 218 -4.79 7.09 -13.14
C LEU A 218 -3.95 8.08 -13.96
N ILE A 219 -3.36 7.62 -15.05
CA ILE A 219 -2.56 8.46 -15.95
C ILE A 219 -3.43 9.50 -16.67
N ASP A 220 -4.63 9.11 -17.11
CA ASP A 220 -5.60 10.04 -17.74
C ASP A 220 -6.04 11.16 -16.79
N ILE A 221 -6.05 10.91 -15.48
CA ILE A 221 -6.34 11.92 -14.46
C ILE A 221 -5.07 12.73 -14.13
N ALA A 222 -3.93 12.08 -13.98
CA ALA A 222 -2.66 12.70 -13.59
C ALA A 222 -2.15 13.69 -14.65
N GLY A 223 -2.20 13.32 -15.93
CA GLY A 223 -1.64 14.09 -17.04
C GLY A 223 -2.19 15.53 -17.12
N PRO A 224 -3.51 15.72 -17.22
CA PRO A 224 -4.11 17.06 -17.24
C PRO A 224 -3.80 17.88 -15.99
N ILE A 225 -3.82 17.27 -14.80
CA ILE A 225 -3.49 17.96 -13.54
C ILE A 225 -2.04 18.45 -13.56
N ALA A 226 -1.10 17.58 -13.96
CA ALA A 226 0.31 17.94 -14.06
C ALA A 226 0.54 19.09 -15.04
N GLN A 227 -0.09 19.03 -16.22
CA GLN A 227 0.05 20.04 -17.27
C GLN A 227 -0.60 21.38 -16.87
N GLU A 228 -1.87 21.38 -16.47
CA GLU A 228 -2.62 22.60 -16.18
C GLU A 228 -2.11 23.33 -14.94
N LEU A 229 -1.68 22.59 -13.91
CA LEU A 229 -1.20 23.17 -12.66
C LEU A 229 0.32 23.33 -12.61
N GLY A 230 1.06 22.88 -13.63
CA GLY A 230 2.52 22.86 -13.62
C GLY A 230 3.08 22.08 -12.42
N ILE A 231 2.50 20.90 -12.16
CA ILE A 231 2.92 20.00 -11.09
C ILE A 231 3.75 18.88 -11.70
N ARG A 232 4.90 18.59 -11.10
CA ARG A 232 5.66 17.38 -11.37
C ARG A 232 5.44 16.41 -10.22
N PHE A 233 4.71 15.33 -10.47
CA PHE A 233 4.53 14.28 -9.46
C PHE A 233 5.86 13.59 -9.16
N GLU A 234 6.19 13.45 -7.88
CA GLU A 234 7.36 12.69 -7.42
C GLU A 234 7.15 11.19 -7.62
N PHE A 235 5.90 10.74 -7.45
CA PHE A 235 5.47 9.38 -7.73
C PHE A 235 4.03 9.33 -8.22
N VAL A 236 3.73 8.25 -8.95
CA VAL A 236 2.38 7.79 -9.27
C VAL A 236 2.22 6.46 -8.53
N ASP A 237 1.32 6.45 -7.56
CA ASP A 237 1.06 5.29 -6.71
C ASP A 237 -0.20 4.57 -7.20
N ILE A 238 0.00 3.38 -7.73
CA ILE A 238 -1.06 2.51 -8.28
C ILE A 238 -1.78 1.70 -7.18
N GLY A 239 -1.44 1.97 -5.91
CA GLY A 239 -2.02 1.32 -4.76
C GLY A 239 -1.56 -0.13 -4.59
N GLY A 240 -2.24 -0.82 -3.68
CA GLY A 240 -2.06 -2.25 -3.44
C GLY A 240 -2.96 -3.10 -4.34
N SER A 241 -3.68 -4.03 -3.73
CA SER A 241 -4.64 -4.96 -4.35
C SER A 241 -4.06 -6.21 -5.02
N LEU A 242 -2.73 -6.29 -5.20
CA LEU A 242 -2.02 -7.48 -5.69
C LEU A 242 -2.49 -8.75 -4.95
N GLY A 243 -3.26 -9.57 -5.66
CA GLY A 243 -3.93 -10.72 -5.08
C GLY A 243 -3.01 -11.90 -4.83
N VAL A 244 -3.40 -12.71 -3.84
CA VAL A 244 -2.83 -14.02 -3.56
C VAL A 244 -3.92 -15.08 -3.70
N PRO A 245 -3.58 -16.29 -4.20
CA PRO A 245 -4.53 -17.38 -4.25
C PRO A 245 -4.83 -17.90 -2.84
N TYR A 246 -6.10 -17.85 -2.43
CA TYR A 246 -6.59 -18.40 -1.17
C TYR A 246 -7.01 -19.86 -1.27
N THR A 247 -7.31 -20.35 -2.48
CA THR A 247 -7.64 -21.76 -2.69
C THR A 247 -6.70 -22.39 -3.72
N PRO A 248 -6.49 -23.72 -3.68
CA PRO A 248 -5.66 -24.41 -4.65
C PRO A 248 -6.13 -24.23 -6.10
N GLU A 249 -7.39 -23.92 -6.34
CA GLU A 249 -7.98 -23.76 -7.67
C GLU A 249 -7.69 -22.38 -8.27
N GLN A 250 -7.32 -21.41 -7.43
CA GLN A 250 -6.97 -20.06 -7.87
C GLN A 250 -5.56 -20.03 -8.43
N ASN A 251 -5.42 -19.40 -9.60
CA ASN A 251 -4.11 -19.13 -10.17
C ASN A 251 -3.44 -17.97 -9.43
N GLU A 252 -2.12 -18.05 -9.31
CA GLU A 252 -1.32 -16.93 -8.81
C GLU A 252 -1.33 -15.78 -9.84
N LEU A 253 -1.35 -14.55 -9.36
CA LEU A 253 -1.23 -13.36 -10.20
C LEU A 253 0.14 -13.34 -10.89
N ASP A 254 0.16 -13.20 -12.22
CA ASP A 254 1.40 -13.01 -12.98
C ASP A 254 1.92 -11.58 -12.78
N ILE A 255 2.86 -11.43 -11.85
CA ILE A 255 3.44 -10.13 -11.49
C ILE A 255 4.30 -9.55 -12.62
N ASP A 256 4.92 -10.39 -13.46
CA ASP A 256 5.69 -9.90 -14.60
C ASP A 256 4.77 -9.33 -15.68
N GLU A 257 3.59 -9.94 -15.91
CA GLU A 257 2.61 -9.38 -16.83
C GLU A 257 1.95 -8.11 -16.30
N VAL A 258 1.65 -8.03 -15.00
CA VAL A 258 1.13 -6.81 -14.37
C VAL A 258 2.13 -5.65 -14.44
N ALA A 259 3.43 -5.94 -14.34
CA ALA A 259 4.47 -4.93 -14.36
C ALA A 259 4.77 -4.34 -15.76
N ARG A 260 4.28 -4.97 -16.83
CA ARG A 260 4.55 -4.62 -18.23
C ARG A 260 3.61 -3.52 -18.74
#